data_AF-A0A971K7Y0-F1
#
_entry.id   AF-A0A971K7Y0-F1
#
_cell.length_a   1.000
_cell.length_b   1.000
_cell.length_c   1.000
_cell.angle_alpha   90.00
_cell.angle_beta   90.00
_cell.angle_gamma   90.00
#
_symmetry.space_group_name_H-M   'P 1'
#
loop_
_entity.id
_entity.type
_entity.pdbx_description
1 polymer ?
#
loop_
_entity_poly.entity_id
_entity_poly.type
_entity_poly.pdbx_seq_one_letter_code
_entity_poly.pdbx_strand_id
1 'polypeptide(L)'
;MKESHKGLYTELCGKITSDRLKDISIEIISRYRKKDHRYLAAMAESIGISSSGADMSSLFAGMIQLYHPDRLLKITSDIEESYSTGDTDALIRLKSIYLADFSNKKSIPDYDLDFESEYFYDEDDSSFSEFDEEETEMDDDFEDSEYSDELEDEEEYGFIEAVNDLYIGNMEYELSASDLQNLDGELDLSGFDIDDLAGAEHCVNITVMNLSGNRIIRLHHLAGLVKLESLYLSENSIDDISSLAELKGLRELDLSFNQIEDISVLADLPSLQYVNLVDNPVKNIQVMDLLAARGVIVIY
;
A
#
# COMPACT_ATOMS: atom_id res chain seq x y z
N MET A 1 37.16 23.29 -7.28
CA MET A 1 37.29 23.13 -8.75
C MET A 1 35.88 22.97 -9.29
N LYS A 2 35.40 23.84 -10.20
CA LYS A 2 34.08 23.65 -10.81
C LYS A 2 34.15 22.38 -11.66
N GLU A 3 33.37 21.36 -11.34
CA GLU A 3 33.25 20.17 -12.19
C GLU A 3 32.76 20.60 -13.57
N SER A 4 33.41 20.09 -14.62
CA SER A 4 33.01 20.39 -16.00
C SER A 4 31.64 19.79 -16.27
N HIS A 5 30.76 20.52 -16.99
CA HIS A 5 29.42 20.06 -17.40
C HIS A 5 29.42 18.63 -17.98
N LYS A 6 30.44 18.31 -18.78
CA LYS A 6 30.66 16.97 -19.35
C LYS A 6 31.12 15.92 -18.32
N GLY A 7 31.89 16.35 -17.33
CA GLY A 7 32.34 15.50 -16.21
C GLY A 7 31.18 15.10 -15.30
N LEU A 8 30.29 16.05 -14.97
CA LEU A 8 29.07 15.79 -14.21
C LEU A 8 28.16 14.78 -14.92
N TYR A 9 27.92 14.96 -16.21
CA TYR A 9 27.13 14.04 -17.01
C TYR A 9 27.71 12.62 -17.01
N THR A 10 29.02 12.49 -17.25
CA THR A 10 29.68 11.18 -17.32
C THR A 10 29.66 10.46 -15.97
N GLU A 11 29.79 11.21 -14.86
CA GLU A 11 29.70 10.65 -13.52
C GLU A 11 28.28 10.18 -13.18
N LEU A 12 27.26 10.99 -13.51
CA LEU A 12 25.86 10.65 -13.28
C LEU A 12 25.46 9.38 -14.05
N CYS A 13 25.69 9.34 -15.37
CA CYS A 13 25.36 8.17 -16.18
C CYS A 13 26.17 6.91 -15.79
N GLY A 14 27.39 7.08 -15.27
CA GLY A 14 28.23 5.94 -14.88
C GLY A 14 27.92 5.36 -13.51
N LYS A 15 27.39 6.17 -12.58
CA LYS A 15 27.17 5.77 -11.18
C LYS A 15 25.71 5.59 -10.80
N ILE A 16 24.77 6.21 -11.51
CA ILE A 16 23.34 5.99 -11.29
C ILE A 16 22.97 4.72 -12.07
N THR A 17 22.94 3.60 -11.35
CA THR A 17 22.58 2.29 -11.88
C THR A 17 21.33 1.76 -11.16
N SER A 18 20.66 0.78 -11.77
CA SER A 18 19.54 0.09 -11.11
C SER A 18 19.97 -0.50 -9.76
N ASP A 19 21.14 -1.14 -9.70
CA ASP A 19 21.68 -1.71 -8.46
C ASP A 19 21.89 -0.67 -7.36
N ARG A 20 22.38 0.53 -7.70
CA ARG A 20 22.55 1.61 -6.72
C ARG A 20 21.20 2.11 -6.20
N LEU A 21 20.20 2.25 -7.08
CA LEU A 21 18.85 2.65 -6.68
C LEU A 21 18.20 1.59 -5.78
N LYS A 22 18.43 0.30 -6.07
CA LYS A 22 18.05 -0.82 -5.21
C LYS A 22 18.73 -0.74 -3.84
N ASP A 23 20.05 -0.58 -3.78
CA ASP A 23 20.79 -0.47 -2.52
C ASP A 23 20.28 0.67 -1.62
N ILE A 24 19.99 1.83 -2.23
CA ILE A 24 19.44 2.98 -1.50
C ILE A 24 18.04 2.68 -0.99
N SER A 25 17.17 2.09 -1.84
CA SER A 25 15.81 1.73 -1.46
C SER A 25 15.79 0.69 -0.33
N ILE A 26 16.66 -0.32 -0.39
CA ILE A 26 16.83 -1.32 0.67
C ILE A 26 17.26 -0.67 1.98
N GLU A 27 18.21 0.27 1.96
CA GLU A 27 18.64 0.98 3.17
C GLU A 27 17.49 1.82 3.76
N ILE A 28 16.71 2.49 2.92
CA ILE A 28 15.53 3.27 3.36
C ILE A 28 14.50 2.35 4.02
N ILE A 29 14.17 1.22 3.38
CA ILE A 29 13.24 0.21 3.92
C ILE A 29 13.78 -0.34 5.25
N SER A 30 15.06 -0.69 5.33
CA SER A 30 15.68 -1.22 6.55
C SER A 30 15.61 -0.23 7.72
N ARG A 31 15.83 1.07 7.43
CA ARG A 31 15.78 2.15 8.42
C ARG A 31 14.36 2.46 8.86
N TYR A 32 13.41 2.38 7.94
CA TYR A 32 11.98 2.47 8.24
C TYR A 32 11.54 1.36 9.18
N ARG A 33 11.89 0.10 8.85
CA ARG A 33 11.62 -1.07 9.70
C ARG A 33 12.21 -0.96 11.11
N LYS A 34 13.40 -0.35 11.24
CA LYS A 34 14.05 -0.10 12.54
C LYS A 34 13.50 1.12 13.29
N LYS A 35 12.49 1.80 12.75
CA LYS A 35 11.93 3.06 13.29
C LYS A 35 13.02 4.13 13.48
N ASP A 36 14.03 4.14 12.60
CA ASP A 36 15.10 5.13 12.60
C ASP A 36 14.63 6.43 11.93
N HIS A 37 13.63 7.07 12.54
CA HIS A 37 12.98 8.26 11.99
C HIS A 37 13.96 9.43 11.85
N ARG A 38 15.03 9.46 12.66
CA ARG A 38 16.07 10.49 12.58
C ARG A 38 16.90 10.37 11.32
N TYR A 39 17.30 9.15 10.95
CA TYR A 39 18.05 8.92 9.72
C TYR A 39 17.21 9.30 8.50
N LEU A 40 15.96 8.83 8.46
CA LEU A 40 15.04 9.10 7.35
C LEU A 40 14.72 10.59 7.21
N ALA A 41 14.43 11.29 8.31
CA ALA A 41 14.20 12.74 8.27
C ALA A 41 15.45 13.51 7.80
N ALA A 42 16.65 13.12 8.25
CA ALA A 42 17.89 13.74 7.82
C ALA A 42 18.19 13.48 6.33
N MET A 43 17.82 12.30 5.84
CA MET A 43 17.94 11.93 4.42
C MET A 43 16.93 12.73 3.58
N ALA A 44 15.67 12.79 3.99
CA ALA A 44 14.61 13.57 3.34
C ALA A 44 14.97 15.07 3.22
N GLU A 45 15.49 15.68 4.29
CA GLU A 45 15.94 17.08 4.26
C GLU A 45 17.09 17.29 3.27
N SER A 46 18.02 16.34 3.16
CA SER A 46 19.17 16.45 2.27
C SER A 46 18.80 16.40 0.78
N ILE A 47 17.68 15.77 0.46
CA ILE A 47 17.14 15.66 -0.90
C ILE A 47 16.03 16.68 -1.19
N GLY A 48 15.74 17.56 -0.22
CA GLY A 48 14.78 18.66 -0.38
C GLY A 48 13.32 18.28 -0.15
N ILE A 49 13.02 17.12 0.40
CA ILE A 49 11.68 16.74 0.86
C ILE A 49 11.47 17.39 2.24
N SER A 50 10.50 18.31 2.36
CA SER A 50 10.23 19.00 3.62
C SER A 50 9.67 18.05 4.67
N SER A 51 10.39 17.91 5.78
CA SER A 51 9.98 17.20 7.00
C SER A 51 8.98 18.00 7.86
N SER A 52 8.68 19.25 7.52
CA SER A 52 7.83 20.12 8.36
C SER A 52 6.34 19.77 8.18
N GLY A 53 5.86 18.80 8.96
CA GLY A 53 4.45 18.44 9.07
C GLY A 53 3.98 17.28 8.19
N ALA A 54 4.90 16.61 7.48
CA ALA A 54 4.61 15.35 6.78
C ALA A 54 4.83 14.16 7.72
N ASP A 55 3.90 13.21 7.74
CA ASP A 55 4.04 11.96 8.49
C ASP A 55 5.20 11.12 7.95
N MET A 56 5.82 10.32 8.82
CA MET A 56 6.99 9.49 8.46
C MET A 56 6.70 8.55 7.29
N SER A 57 5.46 8.05 7.19
CA SER A 57 4.99 7.23 6.07
C SER A 57 4.99 8.00 4.74
N SER A 58 4.59 9.29 4.76
CA SER A 58 4.63 10.16 3.57
C SER A 58 6.07 10.46 3.15
N LEU A 59 6.96 10.71 4.11
CA LEU A 59 8.39 10.89 3.84
C LEU A 59 9.01 9.61 3.26
N PHE A 60 8.67 8.46 3.82
CA PHE A 60 9.10 7.16 3.34
C PHE A 60 8.61 6.90 1.90
N ALA A 61 7.31 7.05 1.65
CA ALA A 61 6.72 6.89 0.33
C ALA A 61 7.38 7.82 -0.70
N GLY A 62 7.56 9.11 -0.38
CA GLY A 62 8.24 10.06 -1.25
C GLY A 62 9.70 9.70 -1.54
N MET A 63 10.41 9.13 -0.56
CA MET A 63 11.79 8.65 -0.74
C MET A 63 11.85 7.39 -1.61
N ILE A 64 10.98 6.41 -1.38
CA ILE A 64 10.91 5.19 -2.19
C ILE A 64 10.53 5.53 -3.63
N GLN A 65 9.53 6.38 -3.83
CA GLN A 65 9.18 6.88 -5.17
C GLN A 65 10.33 7.62 -5.83
N LEU A 66 11.23 8.28 -5.10
CA LEU A 66 12.37 8.97 -5.70
C LEU A 66 13.49 8.00 -6.12
N TYR A 67 13.74 6.97 -5.31
CA TYR A 67 14.83 6.01 -5.49
C TYR A 67 14.40 4.69 -6.14
N HIS A 68 13.14 4.59 -6.58
CA HIS A 68 12.62 3.36 -7.18
C HIS A 68 13.46 2.93 -8.40
N PRO A 69 13.85 1.65 -8.51
CA PRO A 69 14.70 1.15 -9.61
C PRO A 69 14.11 1.41 -11.00
N ASP A 70 12.79 1.34 -11.14
CA ASP A 70 12.11 1.53 -12.43
C ASP A 70 12.14 2.98 -12.91
N ARG A 71 12.44 3.93 -12.01
CA ARG A 71 12.65 5.32 -12.41
C ARG A 71 13.99 5.55 -13.07
N LEU A 72 14.88 4.56 -13.16
CA LEU A 72 16.17 4.68 -13.81
C LEU A 72 16.04 5.28 -15.22
N LEU A 73 15.11 4.77 -16.04
CA LEU A 73 14.89 5.26 -17.40
C LEU A 73 14.50 6.75 -17.42
N LYS A 74 13.60 7.14 -16.51
CA LYS A 74 13.15 8.53 -16.39
C LYS A 74 14.29 9.44 -15.91
N ILE A 75 15.04 9.01 -14.89
CA ILE A 75 16.19 9.73 -14.34
C ILE A 75 17.27 9.91 -15.42
N THR A 76 17.57 8.88 -16.21
CA THR A 76 18.53 8.98 -17.31
C THR A 76 18.07 9.95 -18.39
N SER A 77 16.78 9.96 -18.73
CA SER A 77 16.22 10.92 -19.68
C SER A 77 16.31 12.36 -19.16
N ASP A 78 16.03 12.60 -17.88
CA ASP A 78 16.12 13.94 -17.27
C ASP A 78 17.58 14.43 -17.19
N ILE A 79 18.55 13.52 -16.99
CA ILE A 79 19.99 13.80 -17.06
C ILE A 79 20.40 14.20 -18.49
N GLU A 80 19.93 13.47 -19.50
CA GLU A 80 20.21 13.75 -20.92
C GLU A 80 19.62 15.09 -21.36
N GLU A 81 18.40 15.42 -20.93
CA GLU A 81 17.75 16.70 -21.19
C GLU A 81 18.53 17.86 -20.54
N SER A 82 18.89 17.71 -19.25
CA SER A 82 19.67 18.71 -18.51
C SER A 82 21.06 18.93 -19.13
N TYR A 83 21.68 17.86 -19.64
CA TYR A 83 22.96 17.97 -20.34
C TYR A 83 22.81 18.71 -21.68
N SER A 84 21.78 18.36 -22.47
CA SER A 84 21.51 18.92 -23.80
C SER A 84 21.15 20.41 -23.75
N THR A 85 20.44 20.83 -22.70
CA THR A 85 20.05 22.22 -22.46
C THR A 85 21.16 23.08 -21.84
N GLY A 86 22.23 22.44 -21.34
CA GLY A 86 23.35 23.15 -20.71
C GLY A 86 23.09 23.55 -19.26
N ASP A 87 22.04 23.02 -18.62
CA ASP A 87 21.70 23.33 -17.23
C ASP A 87 22.61 22.57 -16.25
N THR A 88 23.75 23.19 -15.94
CA THR A 88 24.71 22.63 -14.98
C THR A 88 24.16 22.58 -13.56
N ASP A 89 23.23 23.47 -13.19
CA ASP A 89 22.64 23.50 -11.85
C ASP A 89 21.68 22.32 -11.65
N ALA A 90 20.93 21.93 -12.69
CA ALA A 90 20.12 20.71 -12.68
C ALA A 90 20.97 19.45 -12.50
N LEU A 91 22.09 19.33 -13.22
CA LEU A 91 23.02 18.20 -13.05
C LEU A 91 23.62 18.14 -11.64
N ILE A 92 23.93 19.29 -11.03
CA ILE A 92 24.40 19.35 -9.64
C ILE A 92 23.31 18.89 -8.66
N ARG A 93 22.04 19.30 -8.87
CA ARG A 93 20.91 18.84 -8.06
C ARG A 93 20.72 17.33 -8.14
N LEU A 94 20.70 16.78 -9.35
CA LEU A 94 20.59 15.33 -9.57
C LEU A 94 21.74 14.57 -8.92
N LYS A 95 22.96 15.11 -8.98
CA LYS A 95 24.12 14.55 -8.27
C LYS A 95 23.93 14.55 -6.76
N SER A 96 23.45 15.64 -6.16
CA SER A 96 23.20 15.69 -4.72
C SER A 96 22.12 14.71 -4.26
N ILE A 97 21.16 14.39 -5.12
CA ILE A 97 20.09 13.44 -4.80
C ILE A 97 20.57 12.00 -4.92
N TYR A 98 21.13 11.61 -6.07
CA TYR A 98 21.37 10.19 -6.38
C TYR A 98 22.78 9.70 -6.01
N LEU A 99 23.76 10.61 -5.87
CA LEU A 99 25.15 10.27 -5.55
C LEU A 99 25.58 10.71 -4.15
N ALA A 100 24.66 11.12 -3.28
CA ALA A 100 24.95 11.38 -1.89
C ALA A 100 25.43 10.11 -1.16
N ASP A 101 26.40 10.28 -0.27
CA ASP A 101 26.92 9.22 0.58
C ASP A 101 26.27 9.33 1.97
N PHE A 102 25.34 8.41 2.23
CA PHE A 102 24.59 8.36 3.48
C PHE A 102 25.20 7.41 4.52
N SER A 103 26.29 6.72 4.17
CA SER A 103 26.92 5.69 5.01
C SER A 103 27.71 6.24 6.22
N ASN A 104 27.87 7.57 6.33
CA ASN A 104 28.86 8.17 7.23
C ASN A 104 28.33 9.29 8.14
N LYS A 105 27.28 9.01 8.93
CA LYS A 105 27.03 9.74 10.19
C LYS A 105 27.12 8.77 11.37
N LYS A 106 28.16 9.01 12.17
CA LYS A 106 28.62 8.25 13.35
C LYS A 106 27.50 7.66 14.20
N SER A 107 27.75 6.42 14.62
CA SER A 107 27.09 5.72 15.72
C SER A 107 26.80 6.66 16.90
N ILE A 108 25.54 6.65 17.33
CA ILE A 108 25.10 7.25 18.58
C ILE A 108 24.85 6.07 19.54
N PRO A 109 25.31 6.12 20.80
CA PRO A 109 25.42 4.94 21.66
C PRO A 109 24.07 4.32 22.00
N ASP A 110 24.09 3.00 22.13
CA ASP A 110 23.04 2.17 22.74
C ASP A 110 22.57 2.80 24.05
N TYR A 111 21.30 3.18 24.09
CA TYR A 111 20.59 3.38 25.35
C TYR A 111 19.55 2.28 25.40
N ASP A 112 19.84 1.26 26.23
CA ASP A 112 18.87 0.30 26.71
C ASP A 112 17.62 1.05 27.18
N LEU A 113 16.52 0.83 26.49
CA LEU A 113 15.18 1.16 26.97
C LEU A 113 14.47 -0.16 27.19
N ASP A 114 14.55 -0.62 28.44
CA ASP A 114 13.67 -1.64 29.00
C ASP A 114 12.22 -1.26 28.70
N PHE A 115 11.56 -2.03 27.84
CA PHE A 115 10.11 -2.06 27.77
C PHE A 115 9.66 -3.52 27.87
N GLU A 116 9.03 -3.80 29.00
CA GLU A 116 8.49 -5.10 29.41
C GLU A 116 7.54 -5.64 28.33
N SER A 117 7.87 -6.84 27.84
CA SER A 117 6.96 -7.68 27.07
C SER A 117 6.01 -8.39 28.02
N GLU A 118 4.73 -8.04 28.04
CA GLU A 118 3.70 -8.91 28.62
C GLU A 118 2.52 -9.03 27.67
N TYR A 119 2.57 -10.04 26.80
CA TYR A 119 1.38 -10.76 26.36
C TYR A 119 1.74 -12.25 26.26
N PHE A 120 1.34 -12.98 27.32
CA PHE A 120 1.38 -14.43 27.43
C PHE A 120 0.09 -14.96 26.78
N TYR A 121 0.19 -15.86 25.80
CA TYR A 121 -0.95 -16.62 25.29
C TYR A 121 -0.97 -17.97 26.00
N ASP A 122 -2.06 -18.27 26.71
CA ASP A 122 -2.33 -19.59 27.26
C ASP A 122 -2.79 -20.51 26.12
N GLU A 123 -1.96 -21.50 25.79
CA GLU A 123 -2.32 -22.67 24.98
C GLU A 123 -3.17 -23.63 25.82
N ASP A 124 -4.49 -23.62 25.64
CA ASP A 124 -5.34 -24.78 25.91
C ASP A 124 -6.76 -24.50 25.37
N ASP A 125 -7.01 -24.90 24.12
CA ASP A 125 -8.23 -25.66 23.81
C ASP A 125 -8.04 -26.45 22.50
N SER A 126 -7.64 -27.72 22.67
CA SER A 126 -7.69 -28.73 21.62
C SER A 126 -8.99 -29.53 21.75
N SER A 127 -9.89 -29.44 20.78
CA SER A 127 -10.98 -30.40 20.55
C SER A 127 -11.41 -30.33 19.07
N PHE A 128 -10.81 -31.11 18.17
CA PHE A 128 -11.27 -32.45 17.75
C PHE A 128 -12.65 -32.46 17.05
N SER A 129 -12.68 -32.67 15.72
CA SER A 129 -13.26 -33.88 15.10
C SER A 129 -13.19 -33.85 13.57
N GLU A 130 -12.29 -34.69 13.05
CA GLU A 130 -12.39 -35.56 11.88
C GLU A 130 -13.83 -35.87 11.42
N PHE A 131 -14.15 -35.65 10.14
CA PHE A 131 -15.31 -36.27 9.47
C PHE A 131 -15.06 -36.58 7.99
N ASP A 132 -15.07 -37.88 7.77
CA ASP A 132 -15.25 -38.76 6.59
C ASP A 132 -15.52 -38.17 5.19
N GLU A 133 -14.69 -38.68 4.26
CA GLU A 133 -14.94 -38.80 2.83
C GLU A 133 -16.06 -39.82 2.57
N GLU A 134 -17.15 -39.41 1.91
CA GLU A 134 -18.04 -40.34 1.21
C GLU A 134 -17.95 -40.10 -0.30
N GLU A 135 -17.37 -41.09 -0.99
CA GLU A 135 -17.46 -41.29 -2.43
C GLU A 135 -18.93 -41.48 -2.85
N THR A 136 -19.37 -40.72 -3.84
CA THR A 136 -20.50 -41.11 -4.69
C THR A 136 -20.06 -41.16 -6.14
N GLU A 137 -19.90 -42.38 -6.65
CA GLU A 137 -19.90 -42.68 -8.08
C GLU A 137 -21.29 -42.37 -8.67
N MET A 138 -21.35 -41.60 -9.75
CA MET A 138 -22.47 -41.64 -10.70
C MET A 138 -22.00 -41.43 -12.13
N ASP A 139 -22.05 -42.55 -12.84
CA ASP A 139 -22.15 -42.86 -14.27
C ASP A 139 -22.14 -41.75 -15.35
N ASP A 140 -21.35 -42.09 -16.37
CA ASP A 140 -21.26 -41.55 -17.73
C ASP A 140 -22.61 -41.39 -18.45
N ASP A 141 -22.75 -40.26 -19.15
CA ASP A 141 -23.11 -40.19 -20.58
C ASP A 141 -23.56 -38.75 -20.88
N PHE A 142 -22.73 -37.91 -21.51
CA PHE A 142 -23.21 -36.96 -22.53
C PHE A 142 -22.07 -36.40 -23.39
N GLU A 143 -22.14 -36.83 -24.65
CA GLU A 143 -21.52 -36.41 -25.91
C GLU A 143 -20.72 -35.10 -26.01
N ASP A 144 -19.54 -35.25 -26.62
CA ASP A 144 -18.74 -34.29 -27.40
C ASP A 144 -19.42 -32.95 -27.74
N SER A 145 -18.86 -31.87 -27.20
CA SER A 145 -18.59 -30.69 -28.03
C SER A 145 -17.25 -30.08 -27.64
N GLU A 146 -16.29 -30.21 -28.56
CA GLU A 146 -15.07 -29.40 -28.63
C GLU A 146 -15.44 -27.91 -28.61
N TYR A 147 -15.40 -27.30 -27.43
CA TYR A 147 -15.02 -25.91 -27.22
C TYR A 147 -14.10 -25.91 -26.01
N SER A 148 -12.82 -26.20 -26.26
CA SER A 148 -11.77 -25.69 -25.40
C SER A 148 -11.75 -24.17 -25.60
N ASP A 149 -12.67 -23.48 -24.92
CA ASP A 149 -12.34 -22.14 -24.47
C ASP A 149 -11.18 -22.37 -23.50
N GLU A 150 -9.96 -22.20 -24.03
CA GLU A 150 -8.84 -21.74 -23.24
C GLU A 150 -9.33 -20.45 -22.60
N LEU A 151 -9.99 -20.57 -21.44
CA LEU A 151 -9.99 -19.52 -20.46
C LEU A 151 -8.51 -19.33 -20.19
N GLU A 152 -7.94 -18.31 -20.84
CA GLU A 152 -6.76 -17.65 -20.30
C GLU A 152 -7.11 -17.47 -18.82
N ASP A 153 -6.43 -18.22 -17.95
CA ASP A 153 -6.44 -17.95 -16.52
C ASP A 153 -6.08 -16.45 -16.45
N GLU A 154 -7.09 -15.57 -16.32
CA GLU A 154 -6.86 -14.17 -16.01
C GLU A 154 -6.09 -14.25 -14.70
N GLU A 155 -4.77 -14.05 -14.77
CA GLU A 155 -3.89 -14.13 -13.61
C GLU A 155 -4.49 -13.17 -12.57
N GLU A 156 -5.17 -13.73 -11.55
CA GLU A 156 -5.79 -12.97 -10.47
C GLU A 156 -4.69 -12.11 -9.86
N TYR A 157 -4.79 -10.79 -10.08
CA TYR A 157 -3.77 -9.86 -9.64
C TYR A 157 -4.13 -9.44 -8.21
N GLY A 158 -3.56 -10.18 -7.26
CA GLY A 158 -3.90 -10.04 -5.85
C GLY A 158 -3.30 -8.82 -5.17
N PHE A 159 -3.77 -8.56 -3.95
CA PHE A 159 -3.28 -7.49 -3.10
C PHE A 159 -1.77 -7.60 -2.82
N ILE A 160 -1.23 -8.81 -2.62
CA ILE A 160 0.19 -9.00 -2.33
C ILE A 160 1.04 -8.61 -3.53
N GLU A 161 0.61 -8.96 -4.74
CA GLU A 161 1.23 -8.59 -6.01
C GLU A 161 1.24 -7.06 -6.17
N ALA A 162 0.11 -6.39 -5.91
CA ALA A 162 0.03 -4.93 -5.96
C ALA A 162 0.96 -4.24 -4.95
N VAL A 163 1.03 -4.76 -3.72
CA VAL A 163 1.95 -4.25 -2.69
C VAL A 163 3.41 -4.52 -3.07
N ASN A 164 3.71 -5.69 -3.63
CA ASN A 164 5.03 -6.01 -4.14
C ASN A 164 5.41 -5.04 -5.26
N ASP A 165 4.56 -4.80 -6.25
CA ASP A 165 4.84 -3.86 -7.33
C ASP A 165 5.02 -2.42 -6.83
N LEU A 166 4.29 -2.03 -5.78
CA LEU A 166 4.42 -0.71 -5.17
C LEU A 166 5.75 -0.52 -4.39
N TYR A 167 6.16 -1.51 -3.59
CA TYR A 167 7.29 -1.36 -2.65
C TYR A 167 8.57 -2.07 -3.05
N ILE A 168 8.48 -3.15 -3.82
CA ILE A 168 9.56 -4.08 -4.12
C ILE A 168 9.89 -4.08 -5.62
N GLY A 169 8.88 -4.01 -6.48
CA GLY A 169 9.01 -4.18 -7.92
C GLY A 169 9.70 -5.50 -8.27
N ASN A 170 10.61 -5.47 -9.24
CA ASN A 170 11.34 -6.64 -9.74
C ASN A 170 12.50 -7.14 -8.83
N MET A 171 12.37 -7.06 -7.50
CA MET A 171 13.30 -7.77 -6.62
C MET A 171 12.73 -9.18 -6.38
N GLU A 172 13.55 -10.24 -6.50
CA GLU A 172 13.19 -11.62 -6.13
C GLU A 172 13.00 -11.71 -4.59
N TYR A 173 11.99 -11.03 -4.07
CA TYR A 173 11.69 -10.91 -2.65
C TYR A 173 10.18 -10.97 -2.46
N GLU A 174 9.72 -11.96 -1.72
CA GLU A 174 8.33 -12.08 -1.30
C GLU A 174 8.14 -11.38 0.05
N LEU A 175 7.12 -10.52 0.15
CA LEU A 175 6.73 -9.94 1.44
C LEU A 175 6.22 -11.03 2.36
N SER A 176 6.79 -11.12 3.57
CA SER A 176 6.22 -11.94 4.63
C SER A 176 5.04 -11.22 5.30
N ALA A 177 4.17 -11.97 5.97
CA ALA A 177 3.12 -11.39 6.82
C ALA A 177 3.68 -10.39 7.86
N SER A 178 4.91 -10.62 8.35
CA SER A 178 5.57 -9.69 9.27
C SER A 178 5.97 -8.38 8.62
N ASP A 179 6.29 -8.38 7.32
CA ASP A 179 6.60 -7.17 6.58
C ASP A 179 5.34 -6.32 6.38
N LEU A 180 4.22 -6.96 6.03
CA LEU A 180 2.92 -6.31 5.90
C LEU A 180 2.43 -5.71 7.23
N GLN A 181 2.65 -6.40 8.35
CA GLN A 181 2.33 -5.88 9.69
C GLN A 181 3.14 -4.64 10.06
N ASN A 182 4.33 -4.46 9.49
CA ASN A 182 5.15 -3.28 9.74
C ASN A 182 4.76 -2.08 8.88
N LEU A 183 3.87 -2.24 7.89
CA LEU A 183 3.33 -1.13 7.13
C LEU A 183 2.33 -0.33 7.98
N ASP A 184 2.55 0.98 8.07
CA ASP A 184 1.71 1.91 8.81
C ASP A 184 1.49 3.22 8.03
N GLY A 185 0.45 3.96 8.41
CA GLY A 185 0.09 5.20 7.72
C GLY A 185 -0.79 4.97 6.49
N GLU A 186 -0.34 5.47 5.34
CA GLU A 186 -1.11 5.49 4.08
C GLU A 186 -0.61 4.44 3.08
N LEU A 187 -1.53 3.66 2.54
CA LEU A 187 -1.32 2.70 1.47
C LEU A 187 -2.23 3.03 0.28
N ASP A 188 -1.63 3.39 -0.86
CA ASP A 188 -2.36 3.68 -2.10
C ASP A 188 -2.12 2.57 -3.13
N LEU A 189 -3.16 1.79 -3.38
CA LEU A 189 -3.25 0.70 -4.35
C LEU A 189 -4.41 0.94 -5.31
N SER A 190 -4.66 2.22 -5.65
CA SER A 190 -5.70 2.56 -6.63
C SER A 190 -5.28 2.22 -8.06
N GLY A 191 -6.20 1.62 -8.84
CA GLY A 191 -5.97 1.35 -10.26
C GLY A 191 -5.00 0.20 -10.57
N PHE A 192 -4.92 -0.80 -9.69
CA PHE A 192 -4.06 -1.98 -9.84
C PHE A 192 -4.79 -3.21 -10.40
N ASP A 193 -6.06 -3.07 -10.79
CA ASP A 193 -6.90 -4.19 -11.24
C ASP A 193 -7.09 -5.31 -10.20
N ILE A 194 -6.98 -4.99 -8.90
CA ILE A 194 -7.06 -5.97 -7.80
C ILE A 194 -8.47 -6.59 -7.70
N ASP A 195 -8.57 -7.91 -7.67
CA ASP A 195 -9.82 -8.66 -7.46
C ASP A 195 -9.83 -9.46 -6.15
N ASP A 196 -8.66 -9.90 -5.66
CA ASP A 196 -8.46 -10.56 -4.36
C ASP A 196 -7.69 -9.69 -3.36
N LEU A 197 -8.23 -9.59 -2.14
CA LEU A 197 -7.64 -8.87 -1.01
C LEU A 197 -6.86 -9.77 -0.04
N ALA A 198 -6.60 -11.04 -0.40
CA ALA A 198 -5.80 -11.94 0.41
C ALA A 198 -4.46 -11.31 0.83
N GLY A 199 -4.15 -11.38 2.13
CA GLY A 199 -2.97 -10.77 2.73
C GLY A 199 -3.19 -9.36 3.27
N ALA A 200 -4.26 -8.65 2.87
CA ALA A 200 -4.60 -7.34 3.42
C ALA A 200 -4.84 -7.40 4.93
N GLU A 201 -5.30 -8.55 5.47
CA GLU A 201 -5.50 -8.77 6.91
C GLU A 201 -4.23 -8.59 7.75
N HIS A 202 -3.06 -8.66 7.12
CA HIS A 202 -1.79 -8.46 7.80
C HIS A 202 -1.41 -6.98 7.94
N CYS A 203 -2.05 -6.06 7.20
CA CYS A 203 -1.76 -4.62 7.22
C CYS A 203 -2.38 -3.89 8.42
N VAL A 204 -2.28 -4.49 9.61
CA VAL A 204 -2.99 -4.10 10.85
C VAL A 204 -2.64 -2.71 11.39
N ASN A 205 -1.57 -2.08 10.88
CA ASN A 205 -1.10 -0.77 11.31
C ASN A 205 -1.42 0.36 10.32
N ILE A 206 -2.02 0.06 9.17
CA ILE A 206 -2.47 1.06 8.19
C ILE A 206 -3.63 1.88 8.76
N THR A 207 -3.60 3.19 8.52
CA THR A 207 -4.62 4.15 8.95
C THR A 207 -5.39 4.73 7.77
N VAL A 208 -4.78 4.80 6.59
CA VAL A 208 -5.42 5.26 5.35
C VAL A 208 -5.16 4.24 4.25
N MET A 209 -6.22 3.75 3.62
CA MET A 209 -6.11 2.77 2.54
C MET A 209 -6.93 3.21 1.33
N ASN A 210 -6.27 3.37 0.19
CA ASN A 210 -6.91 3.65 -1.08
C ASN A 210 -6.86 2.42 -1.98
N LEU A 211 -8.03 1.88 -2.30
CA LEU A 211 -8.27 0.71 -3.15
C LEU A 211 -9.25 1.07 -4.30
N SER A 212 -9.39 2.35 -4.63
CA SER A 212 -10.28 2.82 -5.68
C SER A 212 -9.86 2.36 -7.08
N GLY A 213 -10.82 2.12 -7.97
CA GLY A 213 -10.55 1.77 -9.37
C GLY A 213 -9.96 0.37 -9.55
N ASN A 214 -10.42 -0.59 -8.75
CA ASN A 214 -10.03 -1.99 -8.82
C ASN A 214 -11.26 -2.86 -9.19
N ARG A 215 -11.16 -4.18 -9.05
CA ARG A 215 -12.21 -5.16 -9.36
C ARG A 215 -12.72 -5.88 -8.10
N ILE A 216 -12.61 -5.21 -6.96
CA ILE A 216 -12.91 -5.80 -5.66
C ILE A 216 -14.41 -6.06 -5.53
N ILE A 217 -14.76 -7.26 -5.07
CA ILE A 217 -16.14 -7.66 -4.75
C ILE A 217 -16.30 -7.90 -3.24
N ARG A 218 -15.31 -8.54 -2.60
CA ARG A 218 -15.39 -8.97 -1.19
C ARG A 218 -14.42 -8.22 -0.29
N LEU A 219 -14.90 -7.77 0.87
CA LEU A 219 -14.11 -6.97 1.82
C LEU A 219 -13.68 -7.73 3.09
N HIS A 220 -13.88 -9.04 3.16
CA HIS A 220 -13.67 -9.82 4.38
C HIS A 220 -12.24 -9.76 4.95
N HIS A 221 -11.22 -9.62 4.10
CA HIS A 221 -9.82 -9.43 4.52
C HIS A 221 -9.57 -8.10 5.25
N LEU A 222 -10.46 -7.11 5.10
CA LEU A 222 -10.34 -5.81 5.77
C LEU A 222 -10.94 -5.79 7.18
N ALA A 223 -11.74 -6.80 7.57
CA ALA A 223 -12.56 -6.75 8.79
C ALA A 223 -11.73 -6.56 10.09
N GLY A 224 -10.48 -7.00 10.11
CA GLY A 224 -9.57 -6.90 11.26
C GLY A 224 -8.75 -5.60 11.35
N LEU A 225 -8.85 -4.71 10.36
CA LEU A 225 -7.99 -3.52 10.25
C LEU A 225 -8.51 -2.35 11.09
N VAL A 226 -8.67 -2.59 12.39
CA VAL A 226 -9.34 -1.69 13.36
C VAL A 226 -8.70 -0.31 13.52
N LYS A 227 -7.49 -0.10 12.99
CA LYS A 227 -6.78 1.18 12.96
C LYS A 227 -7.10 2.05 11.75
N LEU A 228 -7.82 1.54 10.76
CA LEU A 228 -8.25 2.33 9.60
C LEU A 228 -9.12 3.51 10.05
N GLU A 229 -8.71 4.71 9.63
CA GLU A 229 -9.42 5.97 9.81
C GLU A 229 -10.04 6.44 8.48
N SER A 230 -9.38 6.18 7.34
CA SER A 230 -9.89 6.52 6.00
C SER A 230 -9.78 5.33 5.04
N LEU A 231 -10.86 5.04 4.32
CA LEU A 231 -10.93 3.94 3.35
C LEU A 231 -11.60 4.41 2.06
N TYR A 232 -10.88 4.31 0.94
CA TYR A 232 -11.38 4.66 -0.39
C TYR A 232 -11.52 3.38 -1.23
N LEU A 233 -12.74 3.12 -1.66
CA LEU A 233 -13.16 1.92 -2.41
C LEU A 233 -14.01 2.29 -3.63
N SER A 234 -13.89 3.53 -4.12
CA SER A 234 -14.69 3.99 -5.26
C SER A 234 -14.37 3.21 -6.54
N GLU A 235 -15.32 3.11 -7.45
CA GLU A 235 -15.12 2.43 -8.75
C GLU A 235 -14.65 0.97 -8.58
N ASN A 236 -15.43 0.18 -7.84
CA ASN A 236 -15.25 -1.27 -7.66
C ASN A 236 -16.59 -2.00 -7.97
N SER A 237 -16.70 -3.29 -7.63
CA SER A 237 -17.91 -4.10 -7.81
C SER A 237 -18.46 -4.63 -6.49
N ILE A 238 -18.38 -3.84 -5.42
CA ILE A 238 -18.79 -4.22 -4.07
C ILE A 238 -20.32 -4.15 -3.95
N ASP A 239 -20.94 -5.18 -3.40
CA ASP A 239 -22.38 -5.24 -3.10
C ASP A 239 -22.68 -5.42 -1.59
N ASP A 240 -21.79 -6.10 -0.86
CA ASP A 240 -21.85 -6.31 0.58
C ASP A 240 -20.71 -5.62 1.33
N ILE A 241 -21.09 -4.75 2.27
CA ILE A 241 -20.18 -4.00 3.15
C ILE A 241 -20.26 -4.46 4.62
N SER A 242 -20.90 -5.59 4.91
CA SER A 242 -21.04 -6.17 6.26
C SER A 242 -19.70 -6.33 7.00
N SER A 243 -18.63 -6.61 6.25
CA SER A 243 -17.26 -6.76 6.78
C SER A 243 -16.69 -5.49 7.40
N LEU A 244 -17.26 -4.31 7.10
CA LEU A 244 -16.81 -3.05 7.68
C LEU A 244 -17.27 -2.85 9.14
N ALA A 245 -18.17 -3.70 9.66
CA ALA A 245 -18.82 -3.52 10.96
C ALA A 245 -17.84 -3.29 12.13
N GLU A 246 -16.67 -3.94 12.12
CA GLU A 246 -15.68 -3.87 13.19
C GLU A 246 -14.69 -2.70 13.05
N LEU A 247 -14.73 -1.95 11.94
CA LEU A 247 -13.87 -0.78 11.70
C LEU A 247 -14.35 0.45 12.46
N LYS A 248 -14.43 0.36 13.78
CA LYS A 248 -14.99 1.39 14.66
C LYS A 248 -14.20 2.71 14.64
N GLY A 249 -12.95 2.69 14.15
CA GLY A 249 -12.08 3.86 13.96
C GLY A 249 -12.37 4.66 12.69
N LEU A 250 -13.14 4.11 11.75
CA LEU A 250 -13.33 4.69 10.42
C LEU A 250 -14.08 6.03 10.50
N ARG A 251 -13.50 7.07 9.90
CA ARG A 251 -14.00 8.46 9.85
C ARG A 251 -14.41 8.85 8.44
N GLU A 252 -13.66 8.43 7.43
CA GLU A 252 -13.89 8.76 6.03
C GLU A 252 -14.01 7.48 5.21
N LEU A 253 -15.08 7.39 4.41
CA LEU A 253 -15.37 6.23 3.59
C LEU A 253 -15.88 6.65 2.22
N ASP A 254 -15.18 6.31 1.15
CA ASP A 254 -15.68 6.45 -0.21
C ASP A 254 -16.06 5.09 -0.79
N LEU A 255 -17.35 4.93 -1.08
CA LEU A 255 -17.94 3.73 -1.70
C LEU A 255 -18.63 4.08 -3.02
N SER A 256 -18.38 5.25 -3.60
CA SER A 256 -19.05 5.68 -4.83
C SER A 256 -18.77 4.74 -6.01
N PHE A 257 -19.69 4.67 -6.96
CA PHE A 257 -19.58 3.79 -8.14
C PHE A 257 -19.36 2.32 -7.76
N ASN A 258 -20.28 1.78 -6.94
CA ASN A 258 -20.34 0.37 -6.55
C ASN A 258 -21.77 -0.17 -6.74
N GLN A 259 -22.08 -1.35 -6.20
CA GLN A 259 -23.36 -2.05 -6.37
C GLN A 259 -24.09 -2.23 -5.04
N ILE A 260 -23.87 -1.34 -4.08
CA ILE A 260 -24.33 -1.48 -2.69
C ILE A 260 -25.82 -1.11 -2.58
N GLU A 261 -26.63 -2.04 -2.10
CA GLU A 261 -28.05 -1.81 -1.83
C GLU A 261 -28.35 -1.55 -0.34
N ASP A 262 -27.68 -2.28 0.55
CA ASP A 262 -27.87 -2.21 2.01
C ASP A 262 -26.67 -1.53 2.69
N ILE A 263 -26.96 -0.39 3.31
CA ILE A 263 -25.98 0.42 4.03
C ILE A 263 -26.14 0.36 5.55
N SER A 264 -26.92 -0.59 6.07
CA SER A 264 -27.27 -0.66 7.50
C SER A 264 -26.03 -0.72 8.42
N VAL A 265 -24.95 -1.35 7.96
CA VAL A 265 -23.67 -1.43 8.70
C VAL A 265 -23.08 -0.05 9.04
N LEU A 266 -23.34 0.98 8.23
CA LEU A 266 -22.80 2.32 8.46
C LEU A 266 -23.36 2.95 9.75
N ALA A 267 -24.56 2.54 10.16
CA ALA A 267 -25.15 2.97 11.42
C ALA A 267 -24.33 2.54 12.64
N ASP A 268 -23.58 1.43 12.53
CA ASP A 268 -22.80 0.83 13.60
C ASP A 268 -21.34 1.32 13.66
N LEU A 269 -20.95 2.24 12.78
CA LEU A 269 -19.62 2.87 12.75
C LEU A 269 -19.65 4.18 13.54
N PRO A 270 -19.24 4.20 14.83
CA PRO A 270 -19.45 5.35 15.73
C PRO A 270 -18.63 6.58 15.34
N SER A 271 -17.46 6.37 14.72
CA SER A 271 -16.51 7.44 14.38
C SER A 271 -16.70 8.04 12.99
N LEU A 272 -17.64 7.51 12.20
CA LEU A 272 -17.86 7.93 10.82
C LEU A 272 -18.27 9.41 10.77
N GLN A 273 -17.64 10.17 9.88
CA GLN A 273 -17.85 11.62 9.69
C GLN A 273 -18.20 11.97 8.25
N TYR A 274 -17.69 11.19 7.30
CA TYR A 274 -17.94 11.38 5.88
C TYR A 274 -18.17 10.03 5.21
N VAL A 275 -19.21 9.96 4.36
CA VAL A 275 -19.43 8.84 3.46
C VAL A 275 -19.91 9.31 2.09
N ASN A 276 -19.30 8.74 1.05
CA ASN A 276 -19.71 8.93 -0.34
C ASN A 276 -20.30 7.62 -0.88
N LEU A 277 -21.55 7.67 -1.34
CA LEU A 277 -22.37 6.57 -1.85
C LEU A 277 -22.90 6.86 -3.26
N VAL A 278 -22.40 7.91 -3.93
CA VAL A 278 -22.83 8.29 -5.28
C VAL A 278 -22.78 7.09 -6.21
N ASP A 279 -23.77 6.97 -7.09
CA ASP A 279 -23.87 5.90 -8.07
C ASP A 279 -23.87 4.49 -7.44
N ASN A 280 -24.59 4.32 -6.33
CA ASN A 280 -24.98 3.02 -5.78
C ASN A 280 -26.51 2.83 -5.75
N PRO A 281 -27.03 1.61 -5.92
CA PRO A 281 -28.46 1.29 -5.87
C PRO A 281 -29.03 1.22 -4.43
N VAL A 282 -28.70 2.19 -3.56
CA VAL A 282 -29.05 2.14 -2.13
C VAL A 282 -30.57 2.19 -1.89
N LYS A 283 -31.08 1.24 -1.11
CA LYS A 283 -32.52 1.12 -0.79
C LYS A 283 -32.91 1.70 0.57
N ASN A 284 -31.98 1.71 1.53
CA ASN A 284 -32.29 1.99 2.94
C ASN A 284 -32.10 3.47 3.32
N ILE A 285 -32.94 4.35 2.75
CA ILE A 285 -32.86 5.82 2.96
C ILE A 285 -32.93 6.22 4.46
N GLN A 286 -33.61 5.44 5.30
CA GLN A 286 -33.70 5.71 6.75
C GLN A 286 -32.33 5.71 7.45
N VAL A 287 -31.38 4.91 6.94
CA VAL A 287 -30.01 4.89 7.47
C VAL A 287 -29.30 6.21 7.15
N MET A 288 -29.56 6.81 5.99
CA MET A 288 -29.01 8.13 5.63
C MET A 288 -29.47 9.21 6.59
N ASP A 289 -30.75 9.22 6.96
CA ASP A 289 -31.31 10.16 7.94
C ASP A 289 -30.64 9.99 9.32
N LEU A 290 -30.37 8.75 9.73
CA LEU A 290 -29.68 8.44 10.98
C LEU A 290 -28.23 8.95 10.97
N LEU A 291 -27.51 8.74 9.86
CA LEU A 291 -26.15 9.23 9.67
C LEU A 291 -26.11 10.78 9.69
N ALA A 292 -27.01 11.42 8.94
CA ALA A 292 -27.12 12.88 8.93
C ALA A 292 -27.45 13.45 10.32
N ALA A 293 -28.34 12.79 11.08
CA ALA A 293 -28.67 13.19 12.45
C ALA A 293 -27.48 13.09 13.42
N ARG A 294 -26.53 12.20 13.14
CA ARG A 294 -25.25 12.07 13.87
C ARG A 294 -24.21 13.11 13.42
N GLY A 295 -24.50 13.91 12.40
CA GLY A 295 -23.57 14.90 11.84
C GLY A 295 -22.62 14.33 10.79
N VAL A 296 -22.88 13.12 10.27
CA VAL A 296 -22.13 12.53 9.17
C VAL A 296 -22.51 13.24 7.87
N ILE A 297 -21.50 13.63 7.09
CA ILE A 297 -21.68 14.15 5.74
C ILE A 297 -21.92 12.95 4.81
N VAL A 298 -23.10 12.86 4.21
CA VAL A 298 -23.48 11.79 3.30
C VAL A 298 -23.67 12.38 1.90
N ILE A 299 -22.97 11.84 0.91
CA ILE A 299 -23.20 12.12 -0.52
C ILE A 299 -23.77 10.85 -1.15
N TYR A 300 -24.88 10.93 -1.89
CA TYR A 300 -25.57 9.79 -2.50
C TYR A 300 -26.42 10.22 -3.69
#